data_AF-A0A841RHC9-F1
#
_entry.id   AF-A0A841RHC9-F1
#
_cell.length_a   1.000
_cell.length_b   1.000
_cell.length_c   1.000
_cell.angle_alpha   90.00
_cell.angle_beta   90.00
_cell.angle_gamma   90.00
#
_symmetry.space_group_name_H-M   'P 1'
#
loop_
_entity.id
_entity.type
_entity.pdbx_description
1 polymer ?
#
loop_
_entity_poly.entity_id
_entity_poly.type
_entity_poly.pdbx_seq_one_letter_code
_entity_poly.pdbx_strand_id
1 'polypeptide(L)'
;MLFDSPEGGYSLHALNAIFLSSIDQWIRVDARGNKDGVDAQFSIKEEKLAFSINEDLGEKDYPHIYATPHPQTISTLKEHSNAITMYQDGLPESL
;
A
#
# COMPACT_ATOMS: atom_id res chain seq x y z
N MET A 1 5.90 4.84 15.86
CA MET A 1 6.26 4.28 14.55
C MET A 1 6.78 5.42 13.67
N LEU A 2 7.48 5.10 12.59
CA LEU A 2 7.87 6.13 11.61
C LEU A 2 6.60 6.67 10.96
N PHE A 3 6.50 8.00 10.83
CA PHE A 3 5.42 8.68 10.11
C PHE A 3 4.03 8.58 10.76
N ASP A 4 3.96 8.59 12.09
CA ASP A 4 2.69 8.55 12.85
C ASP A 4 1.95 9.89 12.92
N SER A 5 2.57 10.99 12.46
CA SER A 5 1.94 12.30 12.36
C SER A 5 2.16 12.89 10.96
N PRO A 6 1.27 13.79 10.50
CA PRO A 6 1.42 14.42 9.18
C PRO A 6 2.77 15.11 8.97
N GLU A 7 3.35 15.67 10.04
CA GLU A 7 4.67 16.32 10.00
C GLU A 7 5.82 15.31 9.86
N GLY A 8 5.57 14.04 10.18
CA GLY A 8 6.53 12.96 10.01
C GLY A 8 6.77 12.62 8.55
N GLY A 9 5.81 12.88 7.65
CA GLY A 9 5.85 12.53 6.24
C GLY A 9 4.85 11.43 5.87
N TYR A 10 4.90 10.96 4.62
CA TYR A 10 4.03 9.91 4.12
C TYR A 10 4.64 8.53 4.26
N SER A 11 3.80 7.52 4.50
CA SER A 11 4.19 6.12 4.47
C SER A 11 3.72 5.44 3.18
N LEU A 12 4.59 4.62 2.57
CA LEU A 12 4.15 3.71 1.52
C LEU A 12 3.49 2.48 2.16
N HIS A 13 2.25 2.20 1.79
CA HIS A 13 1.54 0.99 2.18
C HIS A 13 1.21 0.14 0.96
N ALA A 14 1.61 -1.12 0.98
CA ALA A 14 1.30 -2.07 -0.09
C ALA A 14 0.02 -2.83 0.21
N LEU A 15 -0.81 -3.01 -0.82
CA LEU A 15 -2.01 -3.84 -0.79
C LEU A 15 -1.77 -5.15 -1.53
N ASN A 16 -2.59 -6.14 -1.22
CA ASN A 16 -2.59 -7.41 -1.94
C ASN A 16 -3.72 -7.39 -2.98
N ALA A 17 -3.61 -8.22 -4.02
CA ALA A 17 -4.68 -8.41 -4.99
C ALA A 17 -4.99 -9.90 -5.15
N ILE A 18 -6.28 -10.23 -5.21
CA ILE A 18 -6.80 -11.60 -5.35
C ILE A 18 -7.68 -11.65 -6.59
N PHE A 19 -7.44 -12.62 -7.47
CA PHE A 19 -8.35 -12.89 -8.59
C PHE A 19 -9.37 -13.96 -8.18
N LEU A 20 -10.65 -13.63 -8.26
CA LEU A 20 -11.74 -14.58 -8.05
C LEU A 20 -12.37 -14.97 -9.37
N SER A 21 -12.06 -16.17 -9.85
CA SER A 21 -12.58 -16.70 -11.12
C SER A 21 -14.10 -16.91 -11.13
N SER A 22 -14.73 -17.13 -9.97
CA SER A 22 -16.18 -17.30 -9.86
C SER A 22 -16.98 -16.06 -10.23
N ILE A 23 -16.35 -14.89 -10.16
CA ILE A 23 -16.93 -13.58 -10.52
C ILE A 23 -16.08 -12.82 -11.55
N ASP A 24 -15.04 -13.47 -12.08
CA ASP A 24 -14.10 -12.92 -13.07
C ASP A 24 -13.54 -11.53 -12.70
N GLN A 25 -13.14 -11.35 -11.43
CA GLN A 25 -12.78 -10.04 -10.90
C GLN A 25 -11.52 -10.08 -10.03
N TRP A 26 -10.70 -9.04 -10.17
CA TRP A 26 -9.62 -8.73 -9.22
C TRP A 26 -10.13 -7.89 -8.04
N ILE A 27 -9.73 -8.26 -6.84
CA ILE A 27 -10.08 -7.59 -5.60
C ILE A 27 -8.80 -7.20 -4.89
N ARG A 28 -8.61 -5.90 -4.66
CA ARG A 28 -7.55 -5.37 -3.79
C ARG A 28 -7.97 -5.53 -2.32
N VAL A 29 -7.03 -5.94 -1.48
CA VAL A 29 -7.26 -6.23 -0.05
C VAL A 29 -6.12 -5.68 0.79
N ASP A 30 -6.47 -5.10 1.94
CA ASP A 30 -5.51 -4.65 2.94
C ASP A 30 -5.31 -5.73 4.00
N ALA A 31 -4.10 -6.28 4.08
CA ALA A 31 -3.76 -7.37 4.99
C ALA A 31 -3.75 -6.96 6.49
N ARG A 32 -3.92 -5.67 6.80
CA ARG A 32 -3.97 -5.16 8.19
C ARG A 32 -5.28 -5.43 8.92
N GLY A 33 -6.33 -5.86 8.20
CA GLY A 33 -7.68 -6.05 8.74
C GLY A 33 -7.81 -7.16 9.80
N ASN A 34 -9.04 -7.33 10.28
CA ASN A 34 -9.45 -8.39 11.21
C ASN A 34 -8.72 -8.36 12.57
N LYS A 35 -8.47 -7.15 13.08
CA LYS A 35 -7.99 -6.89 14.45
C LYS A 35 -8.78 -5.76 15.09
N ASP A 36 -8.81 -5.71 16.42
CA ASP A 36 -9.53 -4.68 17.16
C ASP A 36 -9.07 -3.27 16.73
N GLY A 37 -10.05 -2.42 16.39
CA GLY A 37 -9.81 -1.05 15.96
C GLY A 37 -9.45 -0.86 14.48
N VAL A 38 -9.41 -1.91 13.66
CA VAL A 38 -9.17 -1.81 12.20
C VAL A 38 -10.23 -2.55 11.40
N ASP A 39 -10.98 -1.82 10.58
CA ASP A 39 -12.02 -2.36 9.70
C ASP A 39 -11.58 -2.41 8.24
N ALA A 40 -10.75 -3.40 7.91
CA ALA A 40 -10.33 -3.69 6.54
C ALA A 40 -10.80 -5.09 6.10
N GLN A 41 -12.11 -5.35 6.27
CA GLN A 41 -12.71 -6.65 5.97
C GLN A 41 -12.65 -7.01 4.49
N PHE A 42 -12.48 -8.29 4.19
CA PHE A 42 -12.64 -8.78 2.82
C PHE A 42 -14.08 -8.53 2.33
N SER A 43 -14.20 -7.93 1.15
CA SER A 43 -15.48 -7.66 0.50
C SER A 43 -15.33 -7.77 -1.02
N ILE A 44 -16.31 -8.41 -1.66
CA ILE A 44 -16.39 -8.52 -3.12
C ILE A 44 -17.15 -7.34 -3.74
N LYS A 45 -17.79 -6.49 -2.93
CA LYS A 45 -18.66 -5.39 -3.39
C LYS A 45 -17.94 -4.05 -3.39
N GLU A 46 -17.13 -3.81 -2.38
CA GLU A 46 -16.46 -2.53 -2.13
C GLU A 46 -15.09 -2.80 -1.52
N GLU A 47 -14.11 -1.96 -1.84
CA GLU A 47 -12.80 -2.02 -1.20
C GLU A 47 -12.90 -1.50 0.24
N LYS A 48 -12.26 -2.21 1.18
CA LYS A 48 -12.18 -1.81 2.58
C LYS A 48 -10.72 -1.75 3.02
N LEU A 49 -10.22 -0.55 3.23
CA LEU A 49 -8.85 -0.29 3.66
C LEU A 49 -8.83 0.06 5.14
N ALA A 50 -7.72 -0.23 5.83
CA ALA A 50 -7.57 0.11 7.23
C ALA A 50 -7.55 1.63 7.45
N PHE A 51 -7.08 2.38 6.46
CA PHE A 51 -7.03 3.83 6.44
C PHE A 51 -7.44 4.32 5.05
N SER A 52 -8.37 5.26 5.00
CA SER A 52 -8.79 5.91 3.76
C SER A 52 -7.73 6.91 3.30
N ILE A 53 -7.54 7.02 1.99
CA ILE A 53 -6.64 7.99 1.38
C ILE A 53 -7.25 9.38 1.46
N ASN A 54 -6.46 10.35 1.90
CA ASN A 54 -6.83 11.75 1.97
C ASN A 54 -6.03 12.60 0.95
N GLU A 55 -6.60 12.77 -0.24
CA GLU A 55 -5.97 13.54 -1.32
C GLU A 55 -5.79 15.03 -0.97
N ASP A 56 -6.64 15.60 -0.11
CA ASP A 56 -6.50 17.00 0.35
C ASP A 56 -5.24 17.20 1.20
N LEU A 57 -4.73 16.11 1.80
CA LEU A 57 -3.44 16.07 2.50
C LEU A 57 -2.30 15.60 1.60
N GLY A 58 -2.51 15.43 0.30
CA GLY A 58 -1.50 14.98 -0.66
C GLY A 58 -1.24 13.47 -0.65
N GLU A 59 -2.04 12.67 0.06
CA GLU A 59 -1.96 11.22 -0.02
C GLU A 59 -2.41 10.73 -1.41
N LYS A 60 -1.87 9.61 -1.86
CA LYS A 60 -2.12 9.07 -3.20
C LYS A 60 -2.33 7.57 -3.18
N ASP A 61 -3.35 7.11 -3.90
CA ASP A 61 -3.57 5.69 -4.19
C ASP A 61 -3.12 5.34 -5.61
N TYR A 62 -2.67 4.09 -5.78
CA TYR A 62 -2.30 3.50 -7.05
C TYR A 62 -3.20 2.29 -7.32
N PRO A 63 -4.32 2.45 -8.06
CA PRO A 63 -5.30 1.38 -8.25
C PRO A 63 -4.80 0.23 -9.13
N HIS A 64 -3.66 0.39 -9.80
CA HIS A 64 -3.11 -0.59 -10.71
C HIS A 64 -2.65 -1.86 -9.98
N ILE A 65 -3.06 -3.02 -10.51
CA ILE A 65 -2.63 -4.33 -10.03
C ILE A 65 -1.45 -4.80 -10.89
N TYR A 66 -0.26 -4.74 -10.31
CA TYR A 66 0.97 -5.11 -11.00
C TYR A 66 1.15 -6.63 -11.01
N ALA A 67 1.08 -7.25 -12.19
CA ALA A 67 1.36 -8.68 -12.38
C ALA A 67 2.86 -9.04 -12.17
N THR A 68 3.73 -8.04 -12.24
CA THR A 68 5.17 -8.16 -12.01
C THR A 68 5.64 -6.98 -11.16
N PRO A 69 6.67 -7.14 -10.30
CA PRO A 69 7.12 -6.05 -9.43
C PRO A 69 7.50 -4.78 -10.21
N HIS A 70 7.17 -3.61 -9.66
CA HIS A 70 7.51 -2.34 -10.30
C HIS A 70 9.04 -2.15 -10.36
N PRO A 71 9.63 -1.81 -11.53
CA PRO A 71 11.08 -1.71 -11.66
C PRO A 71 11.75 -0.74 -10.68
N GLN A 72 11.11 0.40 -10.39
CA GLN A 72 11.65 1.39 -9.44
C GLN A 72 11.71 0.85 -8.00
N THR A 73 10.67 0.12 -7.57
CA THR A 73 10.65 -0.55 -6.27
C THR A 73 11.75 -1.61 -6.18
N ILE A 74 11.93 -2.38 -7.26
CA ILE A 74 13.00 -3.39 -7.31
C ILE A 74 14.39 -2.74 -7.30
N SER A 75 14.59 -1.62 -7.99
CA SER A 75 15.86 -0.88 -7.96
C SER A 75 16.18 -0.44 -6.54
N THR A 76 15.22 0.19 -5.87
CA THR A 76 15.33 0.64 -4.48
C THR A 76 15.74 -0.50 -3.55
N LEU A 77 15.03 -1.64 -3.62
CA LEU A 77 15.33 -2.79 -2.77
C LEU A 77 16.71 -3.42 -3.05
N LYS A 78 17.24 -3.29 -4.26
CA LYS A 78 18.57 -3.80 -4.63
C LYS A 78 19.70 -2.86 -4.24
N GLU A 79 19.46 -1.55 -4.28
CA GLU A 79 20.47 -0.52 -4.03
C GLU A 79 20.69 -0.27 -2.55
N HIS A 80 19.69 -0.52 -1.71
CA HIS A 80 19.77 -0.27 -0.28
C HIS A 80 19.99 -1.56 0.54
N SER A 81 21.01 -1.57 1.38
CA SER A 81 21.30 -2.66 2.33
C SER A 81 20.77 -2.42 3.74
N ASN A 82 20.29 -1.20 4.04
CA ASN A 82 19.69 -0.83 5.32
C ASN A 82 18.23 -0.42 5.12
N ALA A 83 17.31 -1.22 5.68
CA ALA A 83 15.88 -1.02 5.51
C ALA A 83 15.37 0.28 6.16
N ILE A 84 15.96 0.73 7.27
CA ILE A 84 15.52 1.95 7.97
C ILE A 84 15.86 3.17 7.11
N THR A 85 17.10 3.27 6.65
CA THR A 85 17.53 4.36 5.77
C THR A 85 16.78 4.34 4.44
N MET A 86 16.57 3.16 3.85
CA MET A 86 15.77 3.01 2.62
C MET A 86 14.33 3.52 2.80
N TYR A 87 13.69 3.18 3.92
CA TYR A 87 12.32 3.58 4.18
C TYR A 87 12.18 5.08 4.44
N GLN A 88 13.22 5.72 4.98
CA GLN A 88 13.24 7.16 5.23
C GLN A 88 13.50 7.97 3.96
N ASP A 89 14.47 7.54 3.15
CA ASP A 89 15.05 8.41 2.11
C ASP A 89 15.20 7.73 0.73
N GLY A 90 14.92 6.44 0.61
CA GLY A 90 15.22 5.64 -0.59
C GLY A 90 14.01 5.21 -1.42
N LEU A 91 12.79 5.29 -0.89
CA LEU A 91 11.58 4.88 -1.61
C LEU A 91 11.23 5.87 -2.75
N PRO A 92 10.64 5.39 -3.85
CA PRO A 92 10.22 6.26 -4.94
C PRO A 92 9.06 7.17 -4.50
N GLU A 93 9.15 8.46 -4.83
CA GLU A 93 8.08 9.45 -4.55
C GLU A 93 6.81 9.20 -5.36
N SER A 94 6.93 8.52 -6.51
CA SER A 94 5.80 8.10 -7.33
C SER A 94 6.09 6.82 -8.10
N LEU A 95 5.02 6.09 -8.43
CA LEU A 95 5.02 4.89 -9.29
C LEU A 95 4.39 5.20 -10.64
#